data_AF-A0A412R740-F1
#
_entry.id   AF-A0A412R740-F1
#
_cell.length_a   1.000
_cell.length_b   1.000
_cell.length_c   1.000
_cell.angle_alpha   90.00
_cell.angle_beta   90.00
_cell.angle_gamma   90.00
#
_symmetry.space_group_name_H-M   'P 1'
#
loop_
_entity.id
_entity.type
_entity.pdbx_description
1 polymer ?
#
loop_
_entity_poly.entity_id
_entity_poly.type
_entity_poly.pdbx_seq_one_letter_code
_entity_poly.pdbx_strand_id
1 'polypeptide(L)'
;MKGIVEERAIELGEYIIESKATVRKAAKKFGVSKSTVHKDVAERLKYVDPQLYKRVKTVLEINKAQRHIRGGLATKQKYSAERLTARK
;
A
#
# COMPACT_ATOMS: atom_id res chain seq x y z
N MET A 1 -8.28 10.35 22.96
CA MET A 1 -7.79 9.11 22.30
C MET A 1 -8.38 8.83 20.91
N LYS A 2 -9.52 9.42 20.50
CA LYS A 2 -10.12 9.19 19.16
C LYS A 2 -9.32 9.80 17.98
N GLY A 3 -8.59 10.90 18.18
CA GLY A 3 -7.87 11.60 17.10
C GLY A 3 -6.70 10.83 16.47
N ILE A 4 -5.98 9.99 17.24
CA ILE A 4 -4.74 9.33 16.78
C ILE A 4 -5.00 8.41 15.56
N VAL A 5 -6.16 7.76 15.53
CA VAL A 5 -6.48 6.79 14.46
C VAL A 5 -7.00 7.51 13.20
N GLU A 6 -7.69 8.64 13.38
CA GLU A 6 -8.22 9.47 12.29
C GLU A 6 -7.08 10.22 11.60
N GLU A 7 -6.20 10.85 12.38
CA GLU A 7 -4.97 11.49 11.89
C GLU A 7 -4.09 10.50 11.14
N ARG A 8 -3.87 9.30 11.70
CA ARG A 8 -3.12 8.24 11.00
C ARG A 8 -3.75 7.86 9.66
N ALA A 9 -5.08 7.81 9.57
CA ALA A 9 -5.75 7.47 8.32
C ALA A 9 -5.52 8.55 7.25
N ILE A 10 -5.51 9.83 7.64
CA ILE A 10 -5.19 10.96 6.77
C ILE A 10 -3.74 10.87 6.30
N GLU A 11 -2.77 10.74 7.22
CA GLU A 11 -1.34 10.64 6.89
C GLU A 11 -1.05 9.46 5.94
N LEU A 12 -1.66 8.30 6.20
CA LEU A 12 -1.53 7.14 5.32
C LEU A 12 -2.12 7.41 3.93
N GLY A 13 -3.25 8.12 3.86
CA GLY A 13 -3.91 8.50 2.61
C GLY A 13 -3.04 9.45 1.78
N GLU A 14 -2.52 10.50 2.40
CA GLU A 14 -1.63 11.47 1.77
C GLU A 14 -0.37 10.81 1.25
N TYR A 15 0.29 9.99 2.09
CA TYR A 15 1.47 9.26 1.69
C TYR A 15 1.20 8.32 0.49
N ILE A 16 0.07 7.63 0.46
CA ILE A 16 -0.27 6.74 -0.67
C ILE A 16 -0.42 7.53 -1.96
N ILE A 17 -0.99 8.74 -1.91
CA ILE A 17 -1.15 9.58 -3.09
C ILE A 17 0.20 10.12 -3.57
N GLU A 18 0.97 10.72 -2.66
CA GLU A 18 2.25 11.35 -2.98
C GLU A 18 3.24 10.33 -3.56
N SER A 19 3.37 9.18 -2.89
CA SER A 19 4.34 8.15 -3.27
C SER A 19 3.80 7.10 -4.24
N LYS A 20 2.52 7.19 -4.62
CA LYS A 20 1.76 6.17 -5.38
C LYS A 20 1.90 4.76 -4.78
N ALA A 21 2.12 4.68 -3.47
CA ALA A 21 2.49 3.44 -2.79
C ALA A 21 1.37 2.40 -2.75
N THR A 22 1.77 1.13 -2.64
CA THR A 22 0.83 0.05 -2.29
C THR A 22 0.58 0.02 -0.79
N VAL A 23 -0.54 -0.59 -0.39
CA VAL A 23 -0.87 -0.88 1.02
C VAL A 23 0.28 -1.63 1.73
N ARG A 24 0.96 -2.57 1.04
CA ARG A 24 2.12 -3.28 1.61
C ARG A 24 3.32 -2.35 1.85
N LYS A 25 3.60 -1.43 0.92
CA LYS A 25 4.70 -0.47 1.04
C LYS A 25 4.41 0.56 2.15
N ALA A 26 3.18 1.05 2.22
CA ALA A 26 2.73 1.94 3.30
C ALA A 26 2.82 1.25 4.67
N ALA A 27 2.32 0.01 4.79
CA ALA A 27 2.43 -0.79 6.01
C ALA A 27 3.88 -0.91 6.50
N LYS A 28 4.83 -1.20 5.60
CA LYS A 28 6.26 -1.28 5.95
C LYS A 28 6.82 0.07 6.42
N LYS A 29 6.43 1.18 5.79
CA LYS A 29 6.92 2.53 6.17
C LYS A 29 6.39 2.98 7.54
N PHE A 30 5.12 2.72 7.83
CA PHE A 30 4.46 3.18 9.05
C PHE A 30 4.54 2.18 10.21
N GLY A 31 5.23 1.04 10.03
CA GLY A 31 5.39 0.04 11.09
C GLY A 31 4.09 -0.64 11.52
N VAL A 32 3.09 -0.69 10.63
CA VAL A 32 1.76 -1.26 10.91
C VAL A 32 1.45 -2.43 10.00
N SER A 33 0.48 -3.26 10.36
CA SER A 33 0.07 -4.38 9.51
C SER A 33 -0.61 -3.89 8.23
N LYS A 34 -0.49 -4.67 7.15
CA LYS A 34 -1.22 -4.44 5.89
C LYS A 34 -2.73 -4.31 6.13
N SER A 35 -3.29 -5.14 7.00
CA SER A 35 -4.72 -5.13 7.31
C SER A 35 -5.13 -3.86 8.06
N THR A 36 -4.26 -3.33 8.93
CA THR A 36 -4.46 -2.05 9.61
C THR A 36 -4.54 -0.92 8.60
N VAL A 37 -3.56 -0.82 7.68
CA VAL A 37 -3.58 0.19 6.62
C VAL A 37 -4.83 0.08 5.77
N HIS A 38 -5.24 -1.14 5.39
CA HIS A 38 -6.45 -1.34 4.60
C HIS A 38 -7.70 -0.82 5.32
N LYS A 39 -7.89 -1.17 6.60
CA LYS A 39 -9.02 -0.65 7.39
C LYS A 39 -9.01 0.88 7.46
N ASP A 40 -7.84 1.49 7.66
CA ASP A 40 -7.72 2.94 7.73
C ASP A 40 -8.10 3.61 6.41
N VAL A 41 -7.50 3.19 5.30
CA VAL A 41 -7.65 3.91 4.03
C VAL A 41 -8.88 3.49 3.22
N ALA A 42 -9.41 2.29 3.43
CA ALA A 42 -10.57 1.79 2.68
C ALA A 42 -11.90 1.98 3.43
N GLU A 43 -11.88 1.98 4.77
CA GLU A 43 -13.10 2.08 5.58
C GLU A 43 -13.15 3.42 6.34
N ARG A 44 -12.14 3.75 7.15
CA ARG A 44 -12.17 4.93 8.02
C ARG A 44 -12.07 6.24 7.23
N LEU A 45 -11.14 6.31 6.29
CA LEU A 45 -10.88 7.52 5.50
C LEU A 45 -12.12 7.99 4.73
N LYS A 46 -13.03 7.07 4.36
CA LYS A 46 -14.29 7.41 3.72
C LYS A 46 -15.16 8.36 4.56
N TYR A 47 -15.10 8.24 5.89
CA TYR A 47 -15.90 9.05 6.81
C TYR A 47 -15.12 10.25 7.35
N VAL A 48 -13.79 10.16 7.43
CA VAL A 48 -12.92 11.23 7.91
C VAL A 48 -12.66 12.28 6.83
N ASP A 49 -12.26 11.85 5.63
CA ASP A 49 -12.03 12.72 4.48
C ASP A 49 -12.47 12.01 3.18
N PRO A 50 -13.73 12.22 2.74
CA PRO A 50 -14.28 11.61 1.54
C PRO A 50 -13.54 12.02 0.25
N GLN A 51 -12.92 13.20 0.21
CA GLN A 51 -12.21 13.70 -0.97
C GLN A 51 -10.86 13.01 -1.09
N LEU A 52 -10.11 12.91 0.02
CA LEU A 52 -8.87 12.17 0.10
C LEU A 52 -9.10 10.68 -0.20
N TYR A 53 -10.16 10.09 0.34
CA TYR A 53 -10.55 8.71 0.05
C TYR A 53 -10.69 8.43 -1.45
N LYS A 54 -11.39 9.31 -2.20
CA LYS A 54 -11.56 9.14 -3.65
C LYS A 54 -10.22 9.11 -4.38
N ARG A 55 -9.30 10.01 -4.02
CA ARG A 55 -7.95 10.09 -4.59
C ARG A 55 -7.12 8.84 -4.27
N VAL A 56 -7.14 8.40 -3.02
CA VAL A 56 -6.47 7.16 -2.58
C VAL A 56 -7.03 5.96 -3.34
N LYS A 57 -8.36 5.86 -3.46
CA LYS A 57 -9.02 4.75 -4.17
C LYS A 57 -8.52 4.64 -5.62
N THR A 58 -8.40 5.74 -6.34
CA THR A 58 -7.85 5.74 -7.72
C THR A 58 -6.44 5.14 -7.76
N VAL A 59 -5.55 5.55 -6.85
CA VAL A 59 -4.19 5.00 -6.76
C VAL A 59 -4.19 3.51 -6.43
N LEU A 60 -5.07 3.07 -5.53
CA LEU A 60 -5.18 1.65 -5.15
C LEU A 60 -5.71 0.78 -6.29
N GLU A 61 -6.64 1.29 -7.10
CA GLU A 61 -7.16 0.57 -8.26
C GLU A 61 -6.12 0.45 -9.38
N ILE A 62 -5.35 1.51 -9.67
CA ILE A 62 -4.18 1.43 -10.57
C ILE A 62 -3.20 0.36 -10.09
N ASN A 63 -2.91 0.37 -8.79
CA ASN A 63 -2.03 -0.62 -8.17
C ASN A 63 -2.59 -2.06 -8.31
N LYS A 64 -3.90 -2.26 -8.15
CA LYS A 64 -4.53 -3.56 -8.37
C LYS A 64 -4.38 -4.01 -9.83
N ALA A 65 -4.66 -3.13 -10.78
CA ALA A 65 -4.53 -3.42 -12.20
C ALA A 65 -3.10 -3.85 -12.54
N GLN A 66 -2.08 -3.19 -12.00
CA GLN A 66 -0.66 -3.51 -12.24
C GLN A 66 -0.13 -4.68 -11.37
N ARG A 67 -0.95 -5.30 -10.51
CA ARG A 67 -0.48 -6.33 -9.57
C ARG A 67 0.13 -7.54 -10.27
N HIS A 68 -0.49 -8.01 -11.35
CA HIS A 68 -0.02 -9.19 -12.08
C HIS A 68 1.36 -8.97 -12.69
N ILE A 69 1.62 -7.78 -13.25
CA ILE A 69 2.93 -7.38 -13.77
C ILE A 69 4.00 -7.47 -12.67
N ARG A 70 3.72 -6.86 -11.51
CA ARG A 70 4.62 -6.91 -10.35
C ARG A 70 4.81 -8.33 -9.82
N GLY A 71 3.76 -9.15 -9.83
CA GLY A 71 3.82 -10.56 -9.45
C GLY A 71 4.76 -11.34 -10.37
N GLY A 72 4.63 -11.18 -11.70
CA GLY A 72 5.52 -11.81 -12.67
C GLY A 72 6.99 -11.39 -12.48
N LEU A 73 7.24 -10.10 -12.26
CA LEU A 73 8.58 -9.59 -11.95
C LEU A 73 9.15 -10.19 -10.66
N ALA A 74 8.34 -10.30 -9.60
CA ALA A 74 8.76 -10.89 -8.33
C ALA A 74 9.14 -12.38 -8.49
N THR A 75 8.34 -13.16 -9.24
CA THR A 75 8.66 -14.56 -9.54
C THR A 75 9.97 -14.66 -10.33
N LYS A 76 10.13 -13.86 -11.39
CA LYS A 76 11.38 -13.83 -12.18
C LYS A 76 12.59 -13.51 -11.31
N GLN A 77 12.48 -12.51 -10.43
CA GLN A 77 13.55 -12.11 -9.52
C GLN A 77 13.92 -13.23 -8.54
N LYS A 78 12.93 -13.90 -7.93
CA LYS A 78 13.16 -15.03 -7.01
C LYS A 78 14.02 -16.12 -7.65
N TYR A 79 13.59 -16.64 -8.80
CA TYR A 79 14.32 -17.71 -9.47
C TYR A 79 15.65 -17.26 -10.09
N SER A 80 15.77 -16.00 -10.50
CA SER A 80 17.05 -15.45 -10.96
C SER A 80 18.06 -15.36 -9.81
N ALA A 81 17.61 -14.96 -8.61
CA ALA A 81 18.45 -14.92 -7.41
C ALA A 81 18.87 -16.34 -6.98
N GLU A 82 17.94 -17.29 -6.94
CA GLU A 82 18.23 -18.70 -6.64
C GLU A 82 19.26 -19.30 -7.62
N ARG A 83 19.14 -19.02 -8.92
CA ARG A 83 20.13 -19.43 -9.92
C ARG A 83 21.51 -18.81 -9.70
N LEU A 84 21.56 -17.56 -9.25
CA LEU A 84 22.82 -16.86 -8.96
C LEU A 84 23.51 -17.43 -7.71
N THR A 85 22.73 -17.77 -6.68
CA THR A 85 23.25 -18.40 -5.46
C THR A 85 23.70 -19.84 -5.71
N ALA A 86 23.02 -20.59 -6.57
CA ALA A 86 23.40 -21.97 -6.91
C ALA A 86 24.64 -22.08 -7.82
N ARG A 87 25.08 -20.97 -8.43
CA ARG A 87 26.30 -20.90 -9.25
C ARG A 87 27.55 -20.49 -8.46
N LYS A 88 27.37 -20.03 -7.22
CA LYS A 88 28.45 -19.72 -6.28
C LYS A 88 28.73 -20.96 -5.44
#